data_AF-A0A5M8PJD1-F1
#
_entry.id   AF-A0A5M8PJD1-F1
#
_cell.length_a   1.000
_cell.length_b   1.000
_cell.length_c   1.000
_cell.angle_alpha   90.00
_cell.angle_beta   90.00
_cell.angle_gamma   90.00
#
_symmetry.space_group_name_H-M   'P 1'
#
loop_
_entity.id
_entity.type
_entity.pdbx_description
1 polymer ?
#
loop_
_entity_poly.entity_id
_entity_poly.type
_entity_poly.pdbx_seq_one_letter_code
_entity_poly.pdbx_strand_id
1 'polypeptide(L)'
;MWMVRESKIEDRLRELMLDLLPAERLYLYGDKAYVSTFGVMGAYKRRAGQQLGQQYNEYNAAMSSCRIAVEHGFAHVANLWSFNDFKSQMKIGLSPVPAYYLVLSVKSQVSFNELGEAVVP
;
A
#
# COMPACT_ATOMS: atom_id res chain seq x y z
N MET A 1 -3.36 9.82 -9.88
CA MET A 1 -4.64 9.77 -10.63
C MET A 1 -4.60 8.81 -11.82
N TRP A 2 -3.62 8.88 -12.73
CA TRP A 2 -3.54 8.00 -13.92
C TRP A 2 -3.51 6.49 -13.59
N MET A 3 -2.70 6.06 -12.62
CA MET A 3 -2.61 4.65 -12.20
C MET A 3 -3.95 4.02 -11.77
N VAL A 4 -4.74 4.74 -10.97
CA VAL A 4 -6.06 4.27 -10.50
C VAL A 4 -7.04 4.10 -11.66
N ARG A 5 -7.02 5.04 -12.61
CA ARG A 5 -7.87 4.99 -13.80
C ARG A 5 -7.46 3.84 -14.73
N GLU A 6 -6.17 3.67 -15.00
CA GLU A 6 -5.70 2.60 -15.89
C GLU A 6 -5.93 1.20 -15.31
N SER A 7 -5.80 1.04 -13.99
CA SER A 7 -5.98 -0.25 -13.32
C SER A 7 -7.44 -0.67 -13.12
N LYS A 8 -8.40 0.24 -13.32
CA LYS A 8 -9.84 0.05 -13.01
C LYS A 8 -10.10 -0.41 -11.57
N ILE A 9 -9.17 -0.11 -10.66
CA ILE A 9 -9.27 -0.59 -9.28
C ILE A 9 -10.46 0.04 -8.55
N GLU A 10 -10.83 1.27 -8.91
CA GLU A 10 -12.02 1.93 -8.37
C GLU A 10 -13.30 1.19 -8.74
N ASP A 11 -13.46 0.80 -10.01
CA ASP A 11 -14.62 0.05 -10.49
C ASP A 11 -14.76 -1.27 -9.73
N ARG A 12 -13.64 -1.98 -9.54
CA ARG A 12 -13.61 -3.24 -8.81
C ARG A 12 -13.90 -3.07 -7.31
N LEU A 13 -13.44 -1.98 -6.70
CA LEU A 13 -13.81 -1.65 -5.31
C LEU A 13 -15.30 -1.35 -5.18
N ARG A 14 -15.90 -0.68 -6.17
CA ARG A 14 -17.35 -0.41 -6.21
C ARG A 14 -18.15 -1.70 -6.33
N GLU A 15 -17.75 -2.59 -7.23
CA GLU A 15 -18.38 -3.92 -7.40
C GLU A 15 -18.34 -4.73 -6.10
N LEU A 16 -17.18 -4.80 -5.43
CA LEU A 16 -17.03 -5.54 -4.17
C LEU A 16 -17.85 -4.96 -3.01
N MET A 17 -18.16 -3.66 -3.04
CA MET A 17 -18.86 -2.96 -1.96
C MET A 17 -20.32 -2.64 -2.28
N LEU A 18 -20.81 -3.05 -3.45
CA LEU A 18 -22.13 -2.69 -3.96
C LEU A 18 -23.25 -3.26 -3.07
N ASP A 19 -23.10 -4.51 -2.65
CA ASP A 19 -24.07 -5.24 -1.82
C ASP A 19 -23.79 -5.14 -0.31
N LEU A 20 -22.69 -4.49 0.09
CA LEU A 20 -22.30 -4.35 1.49
C LEU A 20 -22.97 -3.15 2.15
N LEU A 21 -23.49 -3.35 3.37
CA LEU A 21 -23.95 -2.27 4.22
C LEU A 21 -22.77 -1.32 4.52
N PRO A 22 -22.99 -0.01 4.72
CA PRO A 22 -21.91 0.94 4.97
C PRO A 22 -20.97 0.56 6.11
N ALA A 23 -21.48 -0.12 7.14
CA ALA A 23 -20.70 -0.59 8.29
C ALA A 23 -19.79 -1.79 7.98
N GLU A 24 -20.08 -2.53 6.91
CA GLU A 24 -19.33 -3.73 6.49
C GLU A 24 -18.29 -3.40 5.41
N ARG A 25 -18.30 -2.17 4.88
CA ARG A 25 -17.36 -1.74 3.85
C ARG A 25 -15.97 -1.59 4.43
N LEU A 26 -15.01 -2.22 3.78
CA LEU A 26 -13.59 -2.06 4.07
C LEU A 26 -13.03 -0.91 3.23
N TYR A 27 -12.11 -0.13 3.79
CA TYR A 27 -11.47 0.97 3.08
C TYR A 27 -9.96 0.77 3.03
N LEU A 28 -9.35 1.08 1.89
CA LEU A 28 -7.91 1.10 1.75
C LEU A 28 -7.37 2.41 2.33
N TYR A 29 -6.41 2.32 3.25
CA TYR A 29 -5.72 3.51 3.72
C TYR A 29 -4.63 3.90 2.73
N GLY A 30 -4.75 5.08 2.14
CA GLY A 30 -3.93 5.51 1.01
C GLY A 30 -3.32 6.89 1.18
N ASP A 31 -2.35 7.19 0.32
CA ASP A 31 -1.80 8.52 0.21
C ASP A 31 -2.86 9.57 -0.18
N LYS A 32 -2.63 10.82 0.20
CA LYS A 32 -3.50 11.97 -0.10
C LYS A 32 -3.87 12.05 -1.58
N ALA A 33 -2.98 11.66 -2.49
CA ALA A 33 -3.22 11.66 -3.93
C ALA A 33 -4.35 10.71 -4.39
N TYR A 34 -4.74 9.75 -3.54
CA TYR A 34 -5.72 8.72 -3.86
C TYR A 34 -7.02 8.81 -3.04
N VAL A 35 -7.10 9.70 -2.06
CA VAL A 35 -8.28 9.86 -1.17
C VAL A 35 -9.55 10.26 -1.93
N SER A 36 -9.43 10.79 -3.15
CA SER A 36 -10.58 11.05 -4.02
C SER A 36 -11.17 9.80 -4.68
N THR A 37 -10.51 8.66 -4.56
CA THR A 37 -10.92 7.38 -5.16
C THR A 37 -11.92 6.69 -4.23
N PHE A 38 -12.97 6.08 -4.80
CA PHE A 38 -13.91 5.29 -4.01
C PHE A 38 -13.20 4.14 -3.25
N GLY A 39 -13.62 3.91 -2.01
CA GLY A 39 -13.03 2.87 -1.16
C GLY A 39 -11.62 3.20 -0.63
N VAL A 40 -11.09 4.41 -0.88
CA VAL A 40 -9.80 4.85 -0.33
C VAL A 40 -10.02 5.94 0.71
N MET A 41 -9.50 5.71 1.92
CA MET A 41 -9.47 6.69 3.00
C MET A 41 -8.07 7.23 3.19
N GLY A 42 -7.96 8.49 3.63
CA GLY A 42 -6.69 9.09 4.03
C GLY A 42 -6.68 9.43 5.51
N ALA A 43 -5.54 9.97 5.96
CA ALA A 43 -5.42 10.52 7.31
C ALA A 43 -6.55 11.52 7.62
N TYR A 44 -7.10 11.44 8.83
CA TYR A 44 -8.04 12.44 9.34
C TYR A 44 -7.38 13.82 9.32
N LYS A 45 -8.14 14.81 8.84
CA LYS A 45 -7.65 16.19 8.72
C LYS A 45 -8.35 17.07 9.74
N ARG A 46 -7.58 17.96 10.37
CA ARG A 46 -8.16 19.05 11.14
C ARG A 46 -8.96 19.98 10.23
N ARG A 47 -10.06 20.53 10.73
CA ARG A 47 -10.69 21.72 10.13
C ARG A 47 -9.84 22.94 10.45
N ALA A 48 -9.85 23.94 9.57
CA ALA A 48 -9.09 25.17 9.79
C ALA A 48 -9.49 25.80 11.15
N GLY A 49 -8.48 26.12 11.97
CA GLY A 49 -8.69 26.70 13.31
C GLY A 49 -9.07 25.72 14.42
N GLN A 50 -9.15 24.41 14.17
CA GLN A 50 -9.49 23.41 15.19
C GLN A 50 -8.36 22.41 15.41
N GLN A 51 -8.23 21.92 16.65
CA GLN A 51 -7.37 20.79 16.96
C GLN A 51 -8.04 19.49 16.53
N LEU A 52 -7.26 18.57 15.97
CA LEU A 52 -7.73 17.23 15.70
C LEU A 52 -7.80 16.50 17.05
N GLY A 53 -8.95 15.91 17.38
CA GLY A 53 -9.14 15.20 18.64
C GLY A 53 -8.12 14.08 18.83
N GLN A 54 -7.74 13.81 20.08
CA GLN A 54 -6.65 12.88 20.43
C GLN A 54 -6.81 11.50 19.76
N GLN A 55 -8.01 10.91 19.81
CA GLN A 55 -8.32 9.63 19.16
C GLN A 55 -7.98 9.60 17.66
N TYR A 56 -8.18 10.70 16.95
CA TYR A 56 -7.89 10.78 15.51
C TYR A 56 -6.39 10.96 15.25
N ASN A 57 -5.66 11.61 16.16
CA ASN A 57 -4.19 11.69 16.08
C ASN A 57 -3.57 10.31 16.30
N GLU A 58 -4.03 9.58 17.32
CA GLU A 58 -3.58 8.21 17.61
C GLU A 58 -3.88 7.28 16.44
N TYR A 59 -5.08 7.36 15.87
CA TYR A 59 -5.44 6.62 14.66
C TYR A 59 -4.52 6.96 13.48
N ASN A 60 -4.32 8.26 13.20
CA ASN A 60 -3.44 8.69 12.11
C ASN A 60 -1.99 8.22 12.32
N ALA A 61 -1.49 8.22 13.55
CA ALA A 61 -0.15 7.75 13.88
C ALA A 61 -0.02 6.24 13.61
N ALA A 62 -0.97 5.44 14.09
CA ALA A 62 -0.99 4.00 13.85
C ALA A 62 -1.04 3.67 12.35
N MET A 63 -1.96 4.30 11.61
CA MET A 63 -2.11 4.06 10.17
C MET A 63 -0.91 4.57 9.37
N SER A 64 -0.30 5.69 9.77
CA SER A 64 0.91 6.20 9.11
C SER A 64 2.12 5.30 9.36
N SER A 65 2.26 4.73 10.56
CA SER A 65 3.30 3.75 10.87
C SER A 65 3.17 2.50 9.99
N CYS A 66 1.95 1.96 9.87
CA CYS A 66 1.67 0.83 8.99
C CYS A 66 2.02 1.15 7.52
N ARG A 67 1.59 2.32 7.02
CA ARG A 67 1.92 2.78 5.67
C ARG A 67 3.43 2.87 5.45
N ILE A 68 4.17 3.47 6.39
CA ILE A 68 5.62 3.63 6.32
C ILE A 68 6.31 2.26 6.24
N ALA A 69 5.90 1.29 7.08
CA ALA A 69 6.45 -0.06 7.05
C ALA A 69 6.22 -0.74 5.68
N VAL A 70 5.02 -0.58 5.11
CA VAL A 70 4.68 -1.10 3.77
C VAL A 70 5.55 -0.44 2.71
N GLU A 71 5.64 0.90 2.68
CA GLU A 71 6.45 1.65 1.73
C GLU A 71 7.94 1.25 1.79
N HIS A 72 8.50 1.09 2.99
CA HIS A 72 9.86 0.60 3.17
C HIS A 72 10.05 -0.83 2.68
N GLY A 73 9.10 -1.73 2.95
CA GLY A 73 9.14 -3.10 2.42
C GLY A 73 9.17 -3.11 0.89
N PHE A 74 8.29 -2.33 0.26
CA PHE A 74 8.27 -2.20 -1.20
C PHE A 74 9.57 -1.63 -1.76
N ALA A 75 10.10 -0.58 -1.14
CA ALA A 75 11.36 0.03 -1.54
C ALA A 75 12.53 -0.94 -1.39
N HIS A 76 12.57 -1.73 -0.32
CA HIS A 76 13.62 -2.72 -0.08
C HIS A 76 13.63 -3.81 -1.17
N VAL A 77 12.46 -4.38 -1.48
CA VAL A 77 12.33 -5.39 -2.54
C VAL A 77 12.67 -4.79 -3.91
N ALA A 78 12.23 -3.57 -4.20
CA ALA A 78 12.55 -2.90 -5.47
C ALA A 78 14.06 -2.61 -5.63
N ASN A 79 14.74 -2.22 -4.54
CA ASN A 79 16.18 -1.97 -4.54
C ASN A 79 17.01 -3.25 -4.73
N LEU A 80 16.60 -4.36 -4.13
CA LEU A 80 17.27 -5.65 -4.29
C LEU A 80 17.06 -6.26 -5.68
N TRP A 81 15.89 -6.02 -6.27
CA TRP A 81 15.46 -6.67 -7.51
C TRP A 81 15.00 -5.64 -8.52
N SER A 82 15.95 -5.04 -9.26
CA SER A 82 15.71 -3.97 -10.23
C SER A 82 14.70 -4.32 -11.34
N PHE A 83 14.43 -5.61 -11.54
CA PHE A 83 13.34 -6.08 -12.41
C PHE A 83 11.97 -5.52 -12.01
N ASN A 84 11.74 -5.23 -10.73
CA ASN A 84 10.49 -4.64 -10.25
C ASN A 84 10.34 -3.14 -10.56
N ASP A 85 11.40 -2.44 -10.97
CA ASP A 85 11.38 -1.01 -11.31
C ASP A 85 11.23 -0.75 -12.83
N PHE A 86 10.96 -1.79 -13.63
CA PHE A 86 10.54 -1.61 -15.03
C PHE A 86 9.09 -1.08 -15.09
N LYS A 87 8.94 0.22 -14.78
CA LYS A 87 7.66 0.96 -14.71
C LYS A 87 6.80 0.81 -15.96
N SER A 88 7.40 0.53 -17.12
CA SER A 88 6.68 0.35 -18.39
C SER A 88 5.94 -1.00 -18.52
N GLN A 89 6.33 -2.03 -17.76
CA GLN A 89 5.76 -3.38 -17.88
C GLN A 89 4.94 -3.85 -16.66
N MET A 90 5.03 -3.14 -15.54
CA MET A 90 4.28 -3.44 -14.32
C MET A 90 2.94 -2.70 -14.30
N LYS A 91 1.89 -3.33 -14.83
CA LYS A 91 0.54 -2.77 -14.90
C LYS A 91 -0.43 -3.64 -14.12
N ILE A 92 -1.07 -3.05 -13.11
CA ILE A 92 -2.10 -3.72 -12.31
C ILE A 92 -3.22 -4.22 -13.26
N GLY A 93 -3.51 -5.52 -13.21
CA GLY A 93 -4.52 -6.16 -14.05
C GLY A 93 -4.04 -6.63 -15.43
N LEU A 94 -2.83 -6.25 -15.85
CA LEU A 94 -2.24 -6.68 -17.13
C LEU A 94 -0.95 -7.50 -16.96
N SER A 95 -0.26 -7.35 -15.84
CA SER A 95 0.85 -8.22 -15.44
C SER A 95 0.63 -8.76 -14.02
N PRO A 96 1.19 -9.93 -13.68
CA PRO A 96 1.02 -10.55 -12.38
C PRO A 96 1.93 -9.90 -11.33
N VAL A 97 1.85 -8.57 -11.21
CA VAL A 97 2.61 -7.73 -10.27
C VAL A 97 2.59 -8.29 -8.83
N PRO A 98 1.44 -8.73 -8.28
CA PRO A 98 1.42 -9.29 -6.93
C PRO A 98 2.25 -10.57 -6.79
N ALA A 99 2.25 -11.44 -7.82
CA ALA A 99 2.99 -12.68 -7.79
C ALA A 99 4.50 -12.43 -7.83
N TYR A 100 4.95 -11.50 -8.69
CA TYR A 100 6.36 -11.09 -8.72
C TYR A 100 6.79 -10.54 -7.36
N TYR A 101 5.98 -9.66 -6.77
CA TYR A 101 6.32 -9.09 -5.47
C TYR A 101 6.42 -10.15 -4.36
N LEU A 102 5.51 -11.13 -4.32
CA LEU A 102 5.55 -12.23 -3.34
C LEU A 102 6.83 -13.06 -3.47
N VAL A 103 7.16 -13.49 -4.68
CA VAL A 103 8.37 -14.31 -4.93
C VAL A 103 9.63 -13.54 -4.54
N LEU A 104 9.71 -12.26 -4.91
CA LEU A 104 10.87 -11.42 -4.61
C LEU A 104 10.97 -11.10 -3.13
N SER A 105 9.86 -10.91 -2.42
CA SER A 105 9.85 -10.71 -0.97
C SER A 105 10.40 -11.93 -0.23
N VAL A 106 9.99 -13.14 -0.63
CA VAL A 106 10.53 -14.39 -0.06
C VAL A 106 12.03 -14.51 -0.35
N LYS A 107 12.45 -14.20 -1.59
CA LYS A 107 13.88 -14.19 -1.97
C LYS A 107 14.69 -13.19 -1.15
N SER A 108 14.16 -12.00 -0.89
CA SER A 108 14.82 -11.00 -0.04
C SER A 108 14.97 -11.49 1.40
N GLN A 109 13.96 -12.17 1.96
CA GLN A 109 14.04 -12.74 3.30
C GLN A 109 15.09 -13.86 3.39
N VAL A 110 15.14 -14.75 2.40
CA VAL A 110 16.15 -15.82 2.34
C VAL A 110 17.55 -15.22 2.22
N SER A 111 17.74 -14.24 1.32
CA SER A 111 19.03 -13.56 1.15
C SER A 111 19.48 -12.84 2.43
N PHE A 112 18.55 -12.20 3.15
CA PHE A 112 18.85 -11.58 4.45
C PHE A 112 19.30 -12.62 5.49
N ASN A 113 18.64 -13.78 5.55
CA ASN A 113 19.00 -14.85 6.48
C ASN A 113 20.36 -15.47 6.14
N GLU A 114 20.66 -15.71 4.86
CA GLU A 114 21.97 -16.23 4.42
C GLU A 114 23.12 -15.26 4.73
N LEU A 115 22.90 -13.95 4.56
CA LEU A 115 23.87 -12.92 4.93
C LEU A 115 24.01 -12.78 6.47
N GLY A 116 22.95 -13.05 7.22
CA GLY A 116 22.97 -13.06 8.69
C GLY A 116 23.77 -14.24 9.27
N GLU A 117 23.66 -15.43 8.66
CA GLU A 117 24.45 -16.60 9.05
C GLU A 117 25.93 -16.47 8.68
N ALA A 118 26.27 -15.76 7.60
CA ALA A 118 27.66 -15.50 7.21
C ALA A 118 28.39 -14.47 8.11
N VAL A 119 27.69 -13.82 9.04
CA VAL A 119 28.23 -12.75 9.93
C VAL A 119 28.33 -13.21 11.39
N VAL A 120 28.12 -14.50 11.68
CA VAL A 120 28.38 -15.08 13.01
C VAL A 120 29.78 -15.72 13.00
N PRO A 121 30.78 -15.13 13.70
CA PRO A 121 32.09 -15.75 13.85
C PRO A 121 32.07 -16.99 14.77
#